data_AF-A0A101WBI8-F1
#
_entry.id   AF-A0A101WBI8-F1
#
_cell.length_a   1.000
_cell.length_b   1.000
_cell.length_c   1.000
_cell.angle_alpha   90.00
_cell.angle_beta   90.00
_cell.angle_gamma   90.00
#
_symmetry.space_group_name_H-M   'P 1'
#
loop_
_entity.id
_entity.type
_entity.pdbx_description
1 polymer ?
#
loop_
_entity_poly.entity_id
_entity_poly.type
_entity_poly.pdbx_seq_one_letter_code
_entity_poly.pdbx_strand_id
1 'polypeptide(L)'
;MAKIYSNNKQYNGISASVNFINGVGESNLPHLLAWFQENGYTIVEDKRGPSIYDSMAYKEMTDLARDRGFNGIGLKKEDLIKALILWDKEHIEKAEETETEAEMEE
;
A
#
# COMPACT_ATOMS: atom_id res chain seq x y z
N MET A 1 -1.56 7.25 2.18
CA MET A 1 -1.31 7.63 3.60
C MET A 1 0.19 7.55 3.83
N ALA A 2 0.79 8.38 4.68
CA ALA A 2 2.22 8.28 4.98
C ALA A 2 2.47 8.03 6.47
N LYS A 3 3.38 7.11 6.76
CA LYS A 3 3.87 6.81 8.10
C LYS A 3 5.13 7.62 8.35
N ILE A 4 5.14 8.35 9.45
CA ILE A 4 6.26 9.16 9.91
C ILE A 4 6.90 8.40 11.07
N TYR A 5 8.15 8.02 10.90
CA TYR A 5 8.95 7.37 11.92
C TYR A 5 9.86 8.39 12.59
N SER A 6 9.68 8.53 13.90
CA SER A 6 10.57 9.31 14.76
C SER A 6 11.87 8.56 15.00
N ASN A 7 12.94 9.30 15.20
CA ASN A 7 14.24 8.72 15.54
C ASN A 7 14.19 7.97 16.88
N ASN A 8 13.28 8.37 17.77
CA ASN A 8 12.99 7.67 19.02
C ASN A 8 11.79 6.73 18.83
N LYS A 9 12.08 5.42 18.72
CA LYS A 9 11.08 4.33 18.56
C LYS A 9 10.16 4.12 19.77
N GLN A 10 10.38 4.82 20.88
CA GLN A 10 9.56 4.75 22.08
C GLN A 10 8.81 6.07 22.33
N TYR A 11 8.89 7.01 21.39
CA TYR A 11 8.22 8.31 21.51
C TYR A 11 6.70 8.13 21.42
N ASN A 12 6.01 8.53 22.48
CA ASN A 12 4.56 8.56 22.56
C ASN A 12 4.16 10.01 22.87
N GLY A 13 3.47 10.67 21.94
CA GLY A 13 3.18 12.10 22.07
C GLY A 13 2.51 12.68 20.83
N ILE A 14 2.25 13.99 20.86
CA ILE A 14 1.71 14.72 19.71
C ILE A 14 2.78 15.68 19.22
N SER A 15 3.13 15.59 17.94
CA SER A 15 4.07 16.50 17.28
C SER A 15 3.44 17.08 16.03
N ALA A 16 3.44 18.41 15.89
CA ALA A 16 2.81 19.12 14.77
C ALA A 16 1.37 18.63 14.44
N SER A 17 0.54 18.40 15.47
CA SER A 17 -0.82 17.83 15.37
C SER A 17 -0.90 16.39 14.85
N VAL A 18 0.21 15.66 14.80
CA VAL A 18 0.25 14.22 14.50
C VAL A 18 0.48 13.46 15.80
N ASN A 19 -0.38 12.49 16.05
CA ASN A 19 -0.18 11.55 17.15
C ASN A 19 0.89 10.54 16.77
N PHE A 20 1.89 10.39 17.64
CA PHE A 20 2.92 9.36 17.58
C PHE A 20 2.68 8.33 18.67
N ILE A 21 2.69 7.06 18.28
CA ILE A 21 2.61 5.91 19.18
C ILE A 21 3.81 5.02 18.86
N ASN A 22 4.67 4.74 19.86
CA ASN A 22 5.92 3.99 19.68
C ASN A 22 6.78 4.52 18.52
N GLY A 23 6.90 5.84 18.43
CA GLY A 23 7.67 6.52 17.40
C GLY A 23 7.05 6.48 16.01
N VAL A 24 5.84 5.97 15.84
CA VAL A 24 5.12 5.94 14.54
C VAL A 24 3.95 6.90 14.58
N GLY A 25 3.95 7.88 13.68
CA GLY A 25 2.83 8.76 13.40
C GLY A 25 2.27 8.52 12.00
N GLU A 26 1.00 8.86 11.79
CA GLU A 26 0.35 8.74 10.48
C GLU A 26 -0.17 10.10 10.05
N SER A 27 0.17 10.52 8.84
CA SER A 27 -0.31 11.77 8.26
C SER A 27 -0.52 11.63 6.76
N ASN A 28 -1.48 12.38 6.24
CA ASN A 28 -1.78 12.51 4.82
C ASN A 28 -1.58 13.94 4.31
N LEU A 29 -1.09 14.85 5.18
CA LEU A 29 -0.91 16.26 4.85
C LEU A 29 0.48 16.50 4.25
N PRO A 30 0.60 16.86 2.96
CA PRO A 30 1.91 16.95 2.29
C PRO A 30 2.84 18.00 2.92
N HIS A 31 2.28 19.08 3.46
CA HIS A 31 3.05 20.13 4.14
C HIS A 31 3.65 19.65 5.48
N LEU A 32 2.93 18.80 6.23
CA LEU A 32 3.48 18.16 7.44
C LEU A 32 4.58 17.18 7.06
N LEU A 33 4.37 16.36 6.03
CA LEU A 33 5.36 15.38 5.59
C LEU A 33 6.67 16.09 5.18
N ALA A 34 6.60 17.14 4.36
CA ALA A 34 7.79 17.92 4.03
C ALA A 34 8.52 18.43 5.28
N TRP A 35 7.80 19.02 6.23
CA TRP A 35 8.37 19.50 7.48
C TRP A 35 9.05 18.38 8.28
N PHE A 36 8.42 17.22 8.43
CA PHE A 36 8.99 16.08 9.15
C PHE A 36 10.26 15.57 8.47
N GLN A 37 10.27 15.48 7.14
CA GLN A 37 11.45 15.06 6.36
C GLN A 37 12.62 16.03 6.55
N GLU A 38 12.36 17.33 6.53
CA GLU A 38 13.38 18.37 6.80
C GLU A 38 13.88 18.36 8.24
N ASN A 39 13.05 17.92 9.19
CA ASN A 39 13.40 17.79 10.61
C ASN A 39 14.11 16.46 10.95
N GLY A 40 14.42 15.62 9.96
CA GLY A 40 15.15 14.37 10.15
C GLY A 40 14.29 13.17 10.55
N TYR A 41 12.98 13.22 10.32
CA TYR A 41 12.10 12.07 10.48
C TYR A 41 12.10 11.22 9.21
N THR A 42 11.94 9.91 9.38
CA THR A 42 11.85 8.99 8.24
C THR A 42 10.39 8.89 7.80
N ILE A 43 10.10 9.28 6.57
CA ILE A 43 8.76 9.21 6.01
C ILE A 43 8.69 8.03 5.07
N VAL A 44 7.83 7.08 5.40
CA VAL A 44 7.45 5.99 4.53
C VAL A 44 6.07 6.32 4.03
N GLU A 45 6.00 6.88 2.82
CA GLU A 45 4.74 6.92 2.11
C GLU A 45 4.32 5.45 1.88
N ASP A 46 3.14 5.06 2.37
CA ASP A 46 2.51 3.78 2.04
C ASP A 46 1.95 3.91 0.61
N LYS A 47 2.85 4.28 -0.33
CA LYS A 47 2.63 4.11 -1.75
C LYS A 47 2.87 2.63 -1.97
N ARG A 48 1.77 1.87 -1.98
CA ARG A 48 1.77 0.64 -2.79
C ARG A 48 2.37 1.02 -4.13
N GLY A 49 3.34 0.24 -4.60
CA GLY A 49 3.96 0.48 -5.90
C GLY A 49 2.88 0.72 -6.96
N PRO A 50 3.17 1.48 -8.03
CA PRO A 50 2.20 1.76 -9.08
C PRO A 50 1.59 0.44 -9.56
N SER A 51 0.34 0.22 -9.20
CA SER A 51 -0.38 -0.99 -9.56
C SER A 51 -1.14 -0.73 -10.85
N ILE A 52 -1.30 -1.75 -11.68
CA ILE A 52 -2.17 -1.69 -12.86
C ILE A 52 -3.59 -1.21 -12.51
N TYR A 53 -4.02 -1.49 -11.28
CA TYR A 53 -5.31 -1.09 -10.75
C TYR A 53 -5.36 0.41 -10.45
N ASP A 54 -4.26 1.09 -10.15
CA ASP A 54 -4.28 2.52 -9.79
C ASP A 54 -4.88 3.41 -10.89
N SER A 55 -4.66 3.01 -12.16
CA SER A 55 -5.21 3.65 -13.35
C SER A 55 -6.51 3.03 -13.88
N MET A 56 -6.97 1.92 -13.29
CA MET A 56 -8.21 1.25 -13.68
C MET A 56 -9.45 2.01 -13.14
N ALA A 57 -10.54 2.01 -13.91
CA ALA A 57 -11.79 2.63 -13.47
C ALA A 57 -12.40 1.85 -12.29
N TYR A 58 -13.06 2.56 -11.37
CA TYR A 58 -13.70 1.94 -10.19
C TYR A 58 -14.66 0.82 -10.58
N LYS A 59 -15.43 1.02 -11.65
CA LYS A 59 -16.37 0.02 -12.16
C LYS A 59 -15.65 -1.28 -12.55
N GLU A 60 -14.56 -1.17 -13.30
CA GLU A 60 -13.77 -2.32 -13.74
C GLU A 60 -13.18 -3.08 -12.54
N MET A 61 -12.70 -2.35 -11.51
CA MET A 61 -12.24 -2.98 -10.27
C MET A 61 -13.36 -3.73 -9.54
N THR A 62 -14.58 -3.17 -9.50
CA THR A 62 -15.71 -3.83 -8.84
C THR A 62 -16.20 -5.05 -9.61
N ASP A 63 -16.15 -5.00 -10.95
CA ASP A 63 -16.44 -6.14 -11.81
C ASP A 63 -15.39 -7.26 -11.61
N LEU A 64 -14.09 -6.92 -11.56
CA LEU A 64 -13.02 -7.88 -11.24
C LEU A 64 -13.16 -8.49 -9.84
N ALA A 65 -13.49 -7.68 -8.84
CA ALA A 65 -13.75 -8.16 -7.49
C ALA A 65 -14.89 -9.18 -7.49
N ARG A 66 -15.99 -8.85 -8.19
CA ARG A 66 -17.16 -9.71 -8.31
C ARG A 66 -16.82 -11.04 -8.99
N ASP A 67 -16.03 -11.00 -10.06
CA ASP A 67 -15.54 -12.19 -10.77
C ASP A 67 -14.70 -13.09 -9.85
N ARG A 68 -13.82 -12.48 -9.05
CA ARG A 68 -12.98 -13.13 -8.03
C ARG A 68 -13.75 -13.60 -6.79
N GLY A 69 -15.08 -13.39 -6.75
CA GLY A 69 -15.95 -13.88 -5.68
C GLY A 69 -16.08 -12.95 -4.47
N PHE A 70 -15.70 -11.68 -4.57
CA PHE A 70 -15.88 -10.70 -3.48
C PHE A 70 -16.60 -9.42 -3.93
N ASN A 71 -17.37 -8.80 -3.03
CA ASN A 71 -18.11 -7.59 -3.37
C ASN A 71 -17.24 -6.34 -3.19
N GLY A 72 -16.83 -5.73 -4.29
CA GLY A 72 -16.10 -4.45 -4.31
C GLY A 72 -16.97 -3.21 -4.10
N ILE A 73 -18.30 -3.33 -4.23
CA ILE A 73 -19.22 -2.20 -4.22
C ILE A 73 -19.32 -1.61 -2.81
N GLY A 74 -18.96 -0.33 -2.66
CA GLY A 74 -18.96 0.40 -1.39
C GLY A 74 -17.60 0.43 -0.68
N LEU A 75 -16.59 -0.27 -1.20
CA LEU A 75 -15.21 -0.11 -0.75
C LEU A 75 -14.59 1.15 -1.33
N LYS A 76 -13.66 1.77 -0.58
CA LYS A 76 -12.81 2.84 -1.09
C LYS A 76 -11.95 2.29 -2.23
N LYS A 77 -11.65 3.12 -3.23
CA LYS A 77 -10.78 2.74 -4.37
C LYS A 77 -9.46 2.14 -3.87
N GLU A 78 -8.85 2.75 -2.85
CA GLU A 78 -7.64 2.23 -2.22
C GLU A 78 -7.86 0.79 -1.73
N ASP A 79 -8.81 0.56 -0.81
CA ASP A 79 -9.10 -0.77 -0.24
C ASP A 79 -9.44 -1.83 -1.30
N LEU A 80 -10.16 -1.43 -2.35
CA LEU A 80 -10.48 -2.31 -3.48
C LEU A 80 -9.23 -2.70 -4.27
N ILE A 81 -8.36 -1.74 -4.59
CA ILE A 81 -7.03 -2.01 -5.14
C ILE A 81 -6.26 -2.94 -4.19
N LYS A 82 -6.39 -2.76 -2.87
CA LYS A 82 -5.68 -3.61 -1.90
C LYS A 82 -6.09 -5.07 -1.98
N ALA A 83 -7.40 -5.31 -2.03
CA ALA A 83 -7.96 -6.64 -2.15
C ALA A 83 -7.60 -7.29 -3.49
N LEU A 84 -7.65 -6.53 -4.59
CA LEU A 84 -7.27 -7.03 -5.91
C LEU A 84 -5.80 -7.42 -5.97
N ILE A 85 -4.87 -6.58 -5.49
CA ILE A 85 -3.43 -6.90 -5.42
C ILE A 85 -3.17 -8.10 -4.52
N LEU A 86 -3.86 -8.20 -3.38
CA LEU A 86 -3.69 -9.30 -2.45
C LEU A 86 -4.12 -10.62 -3.09
N TRP A 87 -5.30 -10.64 -3.71
CA TRP A 87 -5.80 -11.78 -4.46
C TRP A 87 -4.84 -12.15 -5.61
N ASP A 88 -4.34 -11.14 -6.33
CA ASP A 88 -3.32 -11.31 -7.37
C ASP A 88 -2.09 -12.01 -6.81
N LYS A 89 -1.52 -11.55 -5.69
CA LYS A 89 -0.38 -12.22 -5.05
C LYS A 89 -0.70 -13.68 -4.71
N GLU A 90 -1.83 -13.94 -4.06
CA GLU A 90 -2.24 -15.29 -3.66
C GLU A 90 -2.52 -16.22 -4.86
N HIS A 91 -2.79 -15.68 -6.06
CA HIS A 91 -3.15 -16.44 -7.25
C HIS A 91 -2.12 -16.38 -8.40
N ILE A 92 -1.20 -15.40 -8.42
CA ILE A 92 -0.13 -15.20 -9.43
C ILE A 92 1.17 -15.91 -9.06
N GLU A 93 1.37 -16.29 -7.79
CA GLU A 93 2.49 -17.16 -7.39
C GLU A 93 2.53 -18.51 -8.17
N LYS A 94 1.52 -18.82 -9.00
CA LYS A 94 1.53 -19.94 -9.96
C LYS A 94 2.04 -19.65 -11.38
N ALA A 95 2.22 -18.39 -11.78
CA ALA A 95 2.56 -18.04 -13.16
C ALA A 95 4.06 -17.76 -13.37
N GLU A 96 4.79 -17.28 -12.36
CA GLU A 96 6.23 -17.01 -12.48
C GLU A 96 7.13 -18.21 -12.13
N GLU A 97 6.60 -19.30 -11.55
CA GLU A 97 7.41 -20.50 -11.27
C GLU A 97 7.48 -21.48 -12.46
N THR A 98 6.68 -21.26 -13.53
CA THR A 98 6.65 -22.16 -14.71
C THR A 98 7.54 -21.72 -15.89
N GLU A 99 8.25 -20.59 -15.81
CA GLU A 99 9.12 -20.12 -16.91
C GLU A 99 10.62 -20.33 -16.69
N THR A 100 11.04 -21.00 -15.60
CA THR A 100 12.48 -21.27 -15.34
C THR A 100 12.89 -22.74 -15.48
N GLU A 101 11.97 -23.65 -15.79
CA GLU A 101 12.25 -25.10 -15.93
C GLU A 101 11.96 -25.62 -17.35
N ALA A 102 12.19 -24.79 -18.37
CA ALA A 102 12.17 -25.22 -19.79
C ALA A 102 13.52 -25.02 -20.51
N GLU A 103 14.55 -24.53 -19.80
CA GLU A 103 15.92 -24.39 -20.31
C GLU A 103 16.88 -25.36 -19.60
N MET A 104 16.49 -26.60 -19.33
CA MET A 104 17.42 -27.61 -18.80
C MET A 104 17.00 -29.08 -19.05
N GLU A 105 16.44 -29.40 -20.21
CA GLU A 105 16.51 -30.74 -20.81
C GLU A 105 16.69 -30.51 -22.33
N GLU A 106 17.95 -30.40 -22.77
CA GLU A 106 18.71 -31.42 -23.52
C GLU A 106 18.24 -31.62 -24.98
#